data_AF-W7I2U8-F1
#
_entry.id   AF-W7I2U8-F1
#
_cell.length_a   1.000
_cell.length_b   1.000
_cell.length_c   1.000
_cell.angle_alpha   90.00
_cell.angle_beta   90.00
_cell.angle_gamma   90.00
#
_symmetry.space_group_name_H-M   'P 1'
#
loop_
_entity.id
_entity.type
_entity.pdbx_description
1 polymer ?
#
loop_
_entity_poly.entity_id
_entity_poly.type
_entity_poly.pdbx_seq_one_letter_code
_entity_poly.pdbx_strand_id
1 'polypeptide(L)'
;MMKILPPLAPPTSTVAPNAISSFPSAISLLLLLLLSLLTAPNPALADRGYPDDVATTDPLRLVRESAPLWLLPTGTCIPTAAVTNGIQNNGTASDLCQLLGSLTTGCPAQAPYYGSYSKSTPFPTYYLLRYCPNVNQIRILYNAYYPKDTSHPHDWEWAVVTFKQNQTAGSDWRWHREKLILQNEGAVTVSDWRDVPEAYAEGDDPHNNSGANGDHPKLYVGKFRHSVHVDPFTFILSKYKCPYNGSPIYGDWDYRQADYYFPAQEWLVDGGSLRKDWTWGEADSPPPAFSSDGKYDLCYLRVDVTS
;
A
#
# COMPACT_ATOMS: atom_id res chain seq x y z
N MET A 1 6.20 33.85 -72.21
CA MET A 1 4.86 34.21 -71.68
C MET A 1 5.09 35.10 -70.45
N MET A 2 5.26 36.41 -70.63
CA MET A 2 4.22 37.45 -70.68
C MET A 2 3.57 37.70 -69.30
N LYS A 3 4.03 38.80 -68.66
CA LYS A 3 3.46 39.54 -67.53
C LYS A 3 1.96 39.73 -67.67
N ILE A 4 1.20 39.61 -66.57
CA ILE A 4 0.12 40.54 -66.21
C ILE A 4 0.04 40.64 -64.67
N LEU A 5 0.24 41.86 -64.14
CA LEU A 5 -0.13 42.28 -62.79
C LEU A 5 -1.51 42.96 -62.85
N PRO A 6 -2.39 42.76 -61.85
CA PRO A 6 -3.49 43.69 -61.57
C PRO A 6 -3.42 44.18 -60.09
N PRO A 7 -4.26 45.14 -59.65
CA PRO A 7 -3.79 46.48 -59.28
C PRO A 7 -3.82 46.75 -57.77
N LEU A 8 -3.15 47.84 -57.38
CA LEU A 8 -3.15 48.44 -56.04
C LEU A 8 -4.55 48.85 -55.58
N ALA A 9 -4.91 48.47 -54.36
CA ALA A 9 -6.07 48.99 -53.63
C ALA A 9 -5.65 50.12 -52.65
N PRO A 10 -6.51 51.13 -52.44
CA PRO A 10 -6.19 52.36 -51.70
C PRO A 10 -6.22 52.19 -50.17
N PRO A 11 -5.61 53.13 -49.41
CA PRO A 11 -5.55 53.04 -47.96
C PRO A 11 -6.88 53.45 -47.31
N THR A 12 -7.42 52.58 -46.46
CA THR A 12 -8.56 52.90 -45.58
C THR A 12 -8.09 53.15 -44.16
N SER A 13 -8.42 54.34 -43.67
CA SER A 13 -8.18 54.87 -42.33
C SER A 13 -9.18 54.33 -41.29
N THR A 14 -8.64 53.95 -40.13
CA THR A 14 -9.15 54.20 -38.75
C THR A 14 -10.63 54.00 -38.42
N VAL A 15 -10.94 53.09 -37.48
CA VAL A 15 -11.61 53.41 -36.20
C VAL A 15 -11.21 52.33 -35.17
N ALA A 16 -10.59 52.73 -34.06
CA ALA A 16 -10.37 51.85 -32.91
C ALA A 16 -11.66 51.78 -32.06
N PRO A 17 -12.11 50.61 -31.61
CA PRO A 17 -13.24 50.52 -30.69
C PRO A 17 -12.81 50.97 -29.29
N ASN A 18 -13.61 51.85 -28.69
CA ASN A 18 -13.51 52.28 -27.30
C ASN A 18 -13.57 51.07 -26.37
N ALA A 19 -12.47 50.79 -25.67
CA ALA A 19 -12.45 49.86 -24.55
C ALA A 19 -13.18 50.50 -23.36
N ILE A 20 -14.40 50.05 -23.09
CA ILE A 20 -15.08 50.33 -21.82
C ILE A 20 -14.45 49.40 -20.79
N SER A 21 -13.50 49.92 -20.00
CA SER A 21 -12.96 49.25 -18.83
C SER A 21 -13.97 49.33 -17.68
N SER A 22 -14.86 48.35 -17.59
CA SER A 22 -15.60 48.10 -16.35
C SER A 22 -14.61 47.49 -15.33
N PHE A 23 -13.97 48.35 -14.53
CA PHE A 23 -13.24 47.87 -13.36
C PHE A 23 -14.24 47.23 -12.40
N PRO A 24 -14.11 45.94 -12.03
CA PRO A 24 -14.88 45.39 -10.93
C PRO A 24 -14.53 46.22 -9.68
N SER A 25 -15.55 46.68 -8.96
CA SER A 25 -15.32 47.45 -7.73
C SER A 25 -14.43 46.62 -6.80
N ALA A 26 -13.52 47.27 -6.07
CA ALA A 26 -12.60 46.62 -5.14
C ALA A 26 -13.32 45.70 -4.12
N ILE A 27 -14.62 45.92 -3.91
CA ILE A 27 -15.50 45.11 -3.04
C ILE A 27 -15.76 43.72 -3.64
N SER A 28 -15.93 43.61 -4.96
CA SER A 28 -16.14 42.31 -5.64
C SER A 28 -14.88 41.46 -5.66
N LEU A 29 -13.70 42.08 -5.77
CA LEU A 29 -12.42 41.36 -5.73
C LEU A 29 -12.11 40.84 -4.31
N LEU A 30 -12.48 41.61 -3.27
CA LEU A 30 -12.31 41.19 -1.88
C LEU A 30 -13.24 40.03 -1.52
N LEU A 31 -14.49 40.02 -2.00
CA LEU A 31 -15.44 38.93 -1.75
C LEU A 31 -15.04 37.62 -2.45
N LEU A 32 -14.45 37.71 -3.65
CA LEU A 32 -13.88 36.55 -4.37
C LEU A 32 -12.60 36.02 -3.69
N LEU A 33 -11.75 36.89 -3.13
CA LEU A 33 -10.61 36.46 -2.32
C LEU A 33 -11.06 35.82 -1.00
N LEU A 34 -12.06 36.38 -0.31
CA LEU A 34 -12.61 35.84 0.94
C LEU A 34 -13.36 34.51 0.74
N LEU A 35 -14.04 34.29 -0.40
CA LEU A 35 -14.61 32.98 -0.73
C LEU A 35 -13.55 31.94 -1.09
N SER A 36 -12.41 32.35 -1.69
CA SER A 36 -11.30 31.42 -2.00
C SER A 36 -10.50 30.97 -0.76
N LEU A 37 -10.67 31.63 0.38
CA LEU A 37 -10.04 31.29 1.66
C LEU A 37 -10.86 30.30 2.51
N LEU A 38 -12.07 29.90 2.07
CA LEU A 38 -12.99 29.09 2.86
C LEU A 38 -13.08 27.61 2.44
N THR A 39 -12.33 27.15 1.45
CA THR A 39 -12.33 25.73 1.05
C THR A 39 -10.97 25.24 0.55
N ALA A 40 -9.87 25.64 1.20
CA ALA A 40 -8.73 24.74 1.20
C ALA A 40 -9.11 23.61 2.15
N PRO A 41 -9.32 22.35 1.71
CA PRO A 41 -9.38 21.24 2.64
C PRO A 41 -8.10 21.34 3.45
N ASN A 42 -8.25 21.55 4.75
CA ASN A 42 -7.13 21.49 5.67
C ASN A 42 -6.54 20.10 5.41
N PRO A 43 -5.32 19.97 4.85
CA PRO A 43 -4.76 18.64 4.66
C PRO A 43 -4.82 18.03 6.04
N ALA A 44 -5.58 16.94 6.20
CA ALA A 44 -5.58 16.23 7.45
C ALA A 44 -4.11 15.99 7.74
N LEU A 45 -3.60 16.59 8.82
CA LEU A 45 -2.24 16.30 9.27
C LEU A 45 -2.30 14.82 9.65
N ALA A 46 -1.97 13.98 8.68
CA ALA A 46 -1.94 12.55 8.83
C ALA A 46 -0.74 12.21 9.74
N ASP A 47 -0.97 11.28 10.66
CA ASP A 47 -0.14 11.03 11.86
C ASP A 47 -0.19 12.11 12.96
N ARG A 48 -1.38 12.36 13.53
CA ARG A 48 -1.59 13.25 14.70
C ARG A 48 -0.96 12.74 16.01
N GLY A 49 -0.39 11.54 15.99
CA GLY A 49 0.13 10.84 17.15
C GLY A 49 -0.95 10.39 18.13
N TYR A 50 -0.66 9.31 18.85
CA TYR A 50 -1.55 8.74 19.84
C TYR A 50 -1.03 9.03 21.26
N PRO A 51 -1.89 9.42 22.21
CA PRO A 51 -1.48 9.51 23.60
C PRO A 51 -1.23 8.11 24.20
N ASP A 52 -0.49 8.05 25.31
CA ASP A 52 -0.09 6.79 25.95
C ASP A 52 -1.26 5.93 26.44
N ASP A 53 -2.39 6.57 26.77
CA ASP A 53 -3.61 5.87 27.16
C ASP A 53 -4.18 5.05 26.00
N VAL A 54 -4.06 5.49 24.75
CA VAL A 54 -4.49 4.68 23.59
C VAL A 54 -3.65 3.41 23.49
N ALA A 55 -2.32 3.52 23.63
CA ALA A 55 -1.43 2.36 23.57
C ALA A 55 -1.72 1.31 24.65
N THR A 56 -2.32 1.71 25.78
CA THR A 56 -2.56 0.84 26.94
C THR A 56 -4.03 0.40 27.07
N THR A 57 -5.00 1.24 26.70
CA THR A 57 -6.43 1.01 26.93
C THR A 57 -7.23 0.68 25.67
N ASP A 58 -6.82 1.19 24.50
CA ASP A 58 -7.38 0.82 23.19
C ASP A 58 -6.26 0.56 22.17
N PRO A 59 -5.39 -0.43 22.42
CA PRO A 59 -4.30 -0.76 21.50
C PRO A 59 -4.79 -1.18 20.11
N LEU A 60 -6.02 -1.70 20.01
CA LEU A 60 -6.62 -2.08 18.74
C LEU A 60 -6.91 -0.88 17.84
N ARG A 61 -7.01 0.34 18.39
CA ARG A 61 -7.08 1.55 17.60
C ARG A 61 -5.84 1.74 16.73
N LEU A 62 -4.65 1.51 17.29
CA LEU A 62 -3.39 1.56 16.52
C LEU A 62 -3.40 0.52 15.41
N VAL A 63 -3.95 -0.68 15.66
CA VAL A 63 -4.08 -1.75 14.66
C VAL A 63 -5.05 -1.37 13.54
N ARG A 64 -6.21 -0.77 13.86
CA ARG A 64 -7.16 -0.35 12.83
C ARG A 64 -6.61 0.79 12.00
N GLU A 65 -6.22 1.87 12.66
CA GLU A 65 -5.83 3.14 12.03
C GLU A 65 -4.45 3.08 11.34
N SER A 66 -3.71 1.96 11.42
CA SER A 66 -2.46 1.78 10.64
C SER A 66 -2.48 0.58 9.70
N ALA A 67 -3.65 -0.06 9.54
CA ALA A 67 -3.77 -1.24 8.69
C ALA A 67 -3.52 -0.88 7.21
N PRO A 68 -2.81 -1.71 6.44
CA PRO A 68 -2.51 -1.41 5.04
C PRO A 68 -3.73 -1.45 4.12
N LEU A 69 -3.60 -0.77 2.99
CA LEU A 69 -4.38 -1.09 1.79
C LEU A 69 -3.58 -2.10 0.96
N TRP A 70 -4.09 -3.32 0.87
CA TRP A 70 -3.50 -4.33 -0.01
C TRP A 70 -3.91 -4.05 -1.45
N LEU A 71 -2.93 -3.85 -2.33
CA LEU A 71 -3.11 -3.69 -3.77
C LEU A 71 -2.64 -4.97 -4.46
N LEU A 72 -3.56 -5.65 -5.13
CA LEU A 72 -3.37 -7.00 -5.62
C LEU A 72 -3.49 -7.04 -7.15
N PRO A 73 -2.62 -7.80 -7.85
CA PRO A 73 -2.71 -7.93 -9.30
C PRO A 73 -3.78 -8.94 -9.71
N THR A 74 -4.31 -8.78 -10.92
CA THR A 74 -5.25 -9.73 -11.51
C THR A 74 -4.54 -11.00 -12.01
N GLY A 75 -5.30 -12.10 -12.10
CA GLY A 75 -4.83 -13.34 -12.71
C GLY A 75 -3.68 -14.01 -11.95
N THR A 76 -3.72 -13.95 -10.62
CA THR A 76 -2.86 -14.71 -9.70
C THR A 76 -3.64 -15.16 -8.46
N CYS A 77 -3.00 -15.91 -7.58
CA CYS A 77 -3.59 -16.25 -6.29
C CYS A 77 -3.82 -14.97 -5.47
N ILE A 78 -5.03 -14.78 -4.96
CA ILE A 78 -5.34 -13.70 -4.02
C ILE A 78 -5.39 -14.25 -2.60
N PRO A 79 -5.25 -13.39 -1.57
CA PRO A 79 -5.31 -13.87 -0.21
C PRO A 79 -6.66 -14.50 0.15
N THR A 80 -6.65 -15.36 1.17
CA THR A 80 -7.84 -15.98 1.73
C THR A 80 -7.65 -16.31 3.21
N ALA A 81 -8.66 -16.91 3.83
CA ALA A 81 -8.55 -17.40 5.19
C ALA A 81 -7.55 -18.56 5.29
N ALA A 82 -6.58 -18.39 6.18
CA ALA A 82 -5.65 -19.44 6.59
C ALA A 82 -6.34 -20.52 7.44
N VAL A 83 -7.52 -20.21 7.98
CA VAL A 83 -8.32 -21.09 8.84
C VAL A 83 -9.78 -20.93 8.49
N THR A 84 -10.46 -22.04 8.26
CA THR A 84 -11.92 -22.08 8.11
C THR A 84 -12.49 -23.04 9.13
N ASN A 85 -13.40 -22.58 9.99
CA ASN A 85 -14.04 -23.42 11.03
C ASN A 85 -13.04 -24.17 11.92
N GLY A 86 -11.93 -23.52 12.30
CA GLY A 86 -10.88 -24.12 13.13
C GLY A 86 -9.96 -25.10 12.41
N ILE A 87 -10.13 -25.30 11.10
CA ILE A 87 -9.33 -26.18 10.26
C ILE A 87 -8.36 -25.33 9.44
N GLN A 88 -7.07 -25.70 9.47
CA GLN A 88 -6.03 -25.07 8.66
C GLN A 88 -6.37 -25.21 7.17
N ASN A 89 -6.11 -24.17 6.40
CA ASN A 89 -6.15 -24.24 4.95
C ASN A 89 -5.07 -25.24 4.46
N ASN A 90 -5.44 -26.19 3.59
CA ASN A 90 -4.54 -27.22 3.07
C ASN A 90 -3.55 -26.70 2.01
N GLY A 91 -3.62 -25.41 1.67
CA GLY A 91 -2.83 -24.82 0.61
C GLY A 91 -3.27 -25.32 -0.77
N THR A 92 -2.47 -25.03 -1.78
CA THR A 92 -2.69 -25.43 -3.16
C THR A 92 -1.35 -25.77 -3.79
N ALA A 93 -1.33 -26.72 -4.71
CA ALA A 93 -0.10 -27.09 -5.40
C ALA A 93 0.48 -25.91 -6.20
N SER A 94 1.80 -25.78 -6.17
CA SER A 94 2.56 -24.84 -6.99
C SER A 94 2.26 -25.02 -8.49
N ASP A 95 2.21 -23.91 -9.21
CA ASP A 95 2.09 -23.91 -10.68
C ASP A 95 3.45 -23.84 -11.41
N LEU A 96 4.56 -23.76 -10.67
CA LEU A 96 5.91 -23.60 -11.19
C LEU A 96 6.01 -22.50 -12.25
N CYS A 97 5.49 -21.32 -11.93
CA CYS A 97 5.42 -20.18 -12.84
C CYS A 97 4.67 -20.50 -14.14
N GLN A 98 3.43 -20.98 -13.97
CA GLN A 98 2.53 -21.40 -15.04
C GLN A 98 2.93 -22.65 -15.85
N LEU A 99 3.98 -23.37 -15.46
CA LEU A 99 4.38 -24.60 -16.14
C LEU A 99 3.37 -25.75 -15.91
N LEU A 100 2.74 -25.78 -14.73
CA LEU A 100 1.81 -26.84 -14.32
C LEU A 100 0.33 -26.39 -14.32
N GLY A 101 0.03 -25.16 -14.75
CA GLY A 101 -1.33 -24.62 -14.77
C GLY A 101 -1.36 -23.09 -14.84
N SER A 102 -2.51 -22.45 -14.67
CA SER A 102 -2.53 -20.99 -14.48
C SER A 102 -2.09 -20.63 -13.05
N LEU A 103 -1.68 -19.37 -12.85
CA LEU A 103 -1.40 -18.84 -11.50
C LEU A 103 -2.62 -18.93 -10.57
N THR A 104 -3.82 -18.94 -11.16
CA THR A 104 -5.10 -19.02 -10.44
C THR A 104 -5.57 -20.46 -10.19
N THR A 105 -4.89 -21.49 -10.70
CA THR A 105 -5.31 -22.89 -10.49
C THR A 105 -5.34 -23.22 -9.00
N GLY A 106 -6.51 -23.64 -8.50
CA GLY A 106 -6.76 -24.01 -7.11
C GLY A 106 -6.85 -22.83 -6.13
N CYS A 107 -6.70 -21.60 -6.61
CA CYS A 107 -6.81 -20.39 -5.82
C CYS A 107 -8.27 -19.97 -5.56
N PRO A 108 -8.51 -19.08 -4.57
CA PRO A 108 -9.82 -18.50 -4.35
C PRO A 108 -10.32 -17.76 -5.60
N ALA A 109 -11.63 -17.76 -5.79
CA ALA A 109 -12.23 -16.99 -6.88
C ALA A 109 -11.97 -15.48 -6.65
N GLN A 110 -11.44 -14.82 -7.67
CA GLN A 110 -11.32 -13.36 -7.69
C GLN A 110 -12.71 -12.75 -7.92
N ALA A 111 -12.97 -11.60 -7.29
CA ALA A 111 -14.16 -10.82 -7.57
C ALA A 111 -14.20 -10.37 -9.04
N PRO A 112 -15.37 -10.00 -9.59
CA PRO A 112 -15.43 -9.43 -10.93
C PRO A 112 -14.52 -8.20 -11.07
N TYR A 113 -13.78 -8.13 -12.17
CA TYR A 113 -12.88 -7.02 -12.49
C TYR A 113 -13.61 -5.94 -13.29
N TYR A 114 -13.60 -4.70 -12.77
CA TYR A 114 -14.21 -3.52 -13.38
C TYR A 114 -13.19 -2.46 -13.81
N GLY A 115 -11.90 -2.81 -13.80
CA GLY A 115 -10.78 -1.88 -13.99
C GLY A 115 -9.95 -1.74 -12.72
N SER A 116 -8.90 -0.91 -12.77
CA SER A 116 -8.05 -0.63 -11.62
C SER A 116 -8.88 -0.19 -10.42
N TYR A 117 -8.45 -0.57 -9.23
CA TYR A 117 -9.20 -0.40 -7.99
C TYR A 117 -10.55 -1.12 -7.98
N SER A 118 -10.61 -2.33 -8.54
CA SER A 118 -11.73 -3.24 -8.25
C SER A 118 -11.64 -3.73 -6.80
N LYS A 119 -12.75 -3.78 -6.07
CA LYS A 119 -12.73 -4.35 -4.72
C LYS A 119 -12.40 -5.84 -4.80
N SER A 120 -11.40 -6.31 -4.07
CA SER A 120 -11.06 -7.74 -4.01
C SER A 120 -12.16 -8.57 -3.34
N THR A 121 -12.14 -9.88 -3.57
CA THR A 121 -12.84 -10.83 -2.69
C THR A 121 -12.33 -10.61 -1.24
N PRO A 122 -13.21 -10.44 -0.24
CA PRO A 122 -12.77 -10.21 1.13
C PRO A 122 -11.92 -11.34 1.70
N PHE A 123 -10.89 -10.98 2.46
CA PHE A 123 -10.01 -11.93 3.15
C PHE A 123 -9.57 -11.38 4.51
N PRO A 124 -9.24 -12.24 5.49
CA PRO A 124 -8.71 -11.78 6.75
C PRO A 124 -7.27 -11.28 6.60
N THR A 125 -7.00 -10.09 7.13
CA THR A 125 -5.64 -9.67 7.45
C THR A 125 -5.36 -10.03 8.90
N TYR A 126 -4.39 -10.91 9.12
CA TYR A 126 -4.00 -11.31 10.47
C TYR A 126 -3.07 -10.26 11.06
N TYR A 127 -3.20 -9.94 12.34
CA TYR A 127 -2.29 -8.99 12.98
C TYR A 127 -1.65 -9.54 14.25
N LEU A 128 -0.47 -9.01 14.58
CA LEU A 128 0.12 -9.14 15.91
C LEU A 128 0.61 -7.78 16.37
N LEU A 129 0.26 -7.44 17.60
CA LEU A 129 0.67 -6.20 18.25
C LEU A 129 1.60 -6.52 19.41
N ARG A 130 2.77 -5.87 19.45
CA ARG A 130 3.67 -5.96 20.61
C ARG A 130 4.31 -4.62 20.93
N TYR A 131 4.40 -4.32 22.22
CA TYR A 131 5.36 -3.34 22.71
C TYR A 131 6.73 -4.01 22.86
N CYS A 132 7.77 -3.35 22.38
CA CYS A 132 9.15 -3.84 22.26
C CYS A 132 10.08 -2.94 23.08
N PRO A 133 10.31 -3.26 24.37
CA PRO A 133 11.06 -2.40 25.30
C PRO A 133 12.51 -2.16 24.88
N ASN A 134 13.12 -3.13 24.18
CA ASN A 134 14.52 -3.07 23.71
C ASN A 134 14.78 -1.94 22.71
N VAL A 135 13.74 -1.47 22.01
CA VAL A 135 13.81 -0.38 21.02
C VAL A 135 12.82 0.75 21.33
N ASN A 136 12.10 0.66 22.44
CA ASN A 136 11.00 1.55 22.81
C ASN A 136 10.01 1.81 21.66
N GLN A 137 9.51 0.73 21.05
CA GLN A 137 8.56 0.80 19.94
C GLN A 137 7.33 -0.07 20.21
N ILE A 138 6.18 0.37 19.70
CA ILE A 138 5.07 -0.54 19.44
C ILE A 138 5.23 -1.02 18.00
N ARG A 139 5.12 -2.32 17.76
CA ARG A 139 5.21 -2.92 16.43
C ARG A 139 3.93 -3.67 16.12
N ILE A 140 3.39 -3.45 14.94
CA ILE A 140 2.16 -4.08 14.47
C ILE A 140 2.46 -4.81 13.17
N LEU A 141 2.42 -6.13 13.22
CA LEU A 141 2.49 -7.01 12.07
C LEU A 141 1.12 -7.09 11.42
N TYR A 142 1.07 -7.07 10.09
CA TYR A 142 -0.09 -7.39 9.27
C TYR A 142 0.32 -8.47 8.27
N ASN A 143 -0.41 -9.58 8.24
CA ASN A 143 -0.17 -10.73 7.38
C ASN A 143 -1.37 -10.99 6.45
N ALA A 144 -1.07 -11.32 5.20
CA ALA A 144 -2.02 -11.90 4.25
C ALA A 144 -1.59 -13.33 3.92
N TYR A 145 -2.55 -14.27 3.94
CA TYR A 145 -2.31 -15.67 3.61
C TYR A 145 -2.74 -15.98 2.18
N TYR A 146 -1.87 -16.60 1.42
CA TYR A 146 -2.15 -17.13 0.09
C TYR A 146 -2.08 -18.66 0.11
N PRO A 147 -2.97 -19.39 -0.60
CA PRO A 147 -2.90 -20.84 -0.65
C PRO A 147 -1.64 -21.41 -1.28
N LYS A 148 -0.90 -20.61 -2.06
CA LYS A 148 0.38 -20.95 -2.68
C LYS A 148 1.12 -19.67 -3.08
N ASP A 149 2.41 -19.79 -3.33
CA ASP A 149 3.12 -18.95 -4.31
C ASP A 149 3.37 -19.76 -5.59
N THR A 150 4.12 -19.23 -6.56
CA THR A 150 4.44 -19.95 -7.79
C THR A 150 5.43 -21.10 -7.62
N SER A 151 6.05 -21.28 -6.45
CA SER A 151 7.10 -22.26 -6.21
C SER A 151 6.72 -23.36 -5.20
N HIS A 152 5.84 -23.08 -4.23
CA HIS A 152 5.39 -24.00 -3.18
C HIS A 152 3.94 -23.74 -2.72
N PRO A 153 3.28 -24.74 -2.10
CA PRO A 153 2.03 -24.55 -1.36
C PRO A 153 2.22 -23.65 -0.14
N HIS A 154 1.16 -22.94 0.22
CA HIS A 154 1.09 -21.91 1.26
C HIS A 154 2.05 -20.74 0.99
N ASP A 155 1.60 -19.55 1.31
CA ASP A 155 2.45 -18.37 1.30
C ASP A 155 1.91 -17.32 2.28
N TRP A 156 2.81 -16.61 2.93
CA TRP A 156 2.52 -15.65 3.99
C TRP A 156 3.32 -14.38 3.74
N GLU A 157 2.61 -13.34 3.35
CA GLU A 157 3.19 -12.04 3.11
C GLU A 157 2.88 -11.09 4.24
N TRP A 158 3.81 -10.19 4.54
CA TRP A 158 3.67 -9.32 5.70
C TRP A 158 4.27 -7.94 5.58
N ALA A 159 3.71 -7.06 6.40
CA ALA A 159 4.20 -5.72 6.67
C ALA A 159 4.17 -5.45 8.17
N VAL A 160 5.14 -4.71 8.68
CA VAL A 160 5.17 -4.25 10.07
C VAL A 160 5.17 -2.72 10.09
N VAL A 161 4.19 -2.13 10.76
CA VAL A 161 4.18 -0.71 11.10
C VAL A 161 4.76 -0.57 12.50
N THR A 162 5.75 0.31 12.66
CA THR A 162 6.32 0.64 13.97
C THR A 162 5.85 2.00 14.43
N PHE A 163 5.59 2.14 15.73
CA PHE A 163 5.34 3.40 16.38
C PHE A 163 6.43 3.69 17.40
N LYS A 164 6.78 4.96 17.55
CA LYS A 164 7.71 5.44 18.56
C LYS A 164 7.21 6.72 19.17
N GLN A 165 7.49 6.89 20.46
CA GLN A 165 7.21 8.15 21.12
C GLN A 165 8.15 9.24 20.60
N ASN A 166 7.56 10.35 20.17
CA ASN A 166 8.29 11.60 19.94
C ASN A 166 7.55 12.76 20.63
N GLN A 167 8.24 13.89 20.82
CA GLN A 167 7.60 15.09 21.35
C GLN A 167 6.91 15.84 20.21
N THR A 168 5.63 16.13 20.41
CA THR A 168 4.90 17.07 19.56
C THR A 168 5.10 18.51 20.04
N ALA A 169 4.83 19.49 19.17
CA ALA A 169 4.90 20.90 19.55
C ALA A 169 3.99 21.18 20.74
N GLY A 170 4.58 21.46 21.92
CA GLY A 170 3.83 21.61 23.18
C GLY A 170 4.31 20.73 24.34
N SER A 171 5.39 19.95 24.16
CA SER A 171 6.01 19.09 25.20
C SER A 171 5.30 17.77 25.53
N ASP A 172 4.20 17.45 24.83
CA ASP A 172 3.51 16.16 24.99
C ASP A 172 4.17 15.06 24.16
N TRP A 173 4.47 13.93 24.81
CA TRP A 173 4.91 12.71 24.15
C TRP A 173 3.73 11.97 23.54
N ARG A 174 3.84 11.62 22.27
CA ARG A 174 2.81 10.86 21.55
C ARG A 174 3.46 9.75 20.75
N TRP A 175 2.75 8.65 20.53
CA TRP A 175 3.15 7.57 19.64
C TRP A 175 2.89 7.95 18.19
N HIS A 176 3.94 8.02 17.40
CA HIS A 176 3.88 8.34 15.97
C HIS A 176 4.36 7.16 15.15
N ARG A 177 3.79 6.98 13.96
CA ARG A 177 4.28 5.98 13.02
C ARG A 177 5.71 6.35 12.63
N GLU A 178 6.65 5.44 12.84
CA GLU A 178 8.08 5.71 12.66
C GLU A 178 8.60 5.04 11.38
N LYS A 179 8.29 3.75 11.18
CA LYS A 179 8.79 2.95 10.06
C LYS A 179 7.75 1.98 9.54
N LEU A 180 7.92 1.63 8.27
CA LEU A 180 7.31 0.48 7.63
C LEU A 180 8.42 -0.54 7.31
N ILE A 181 8.21 -1.78 7.73
CA ILE A 181 9.14 -2.89 7.48
C ILE A 181 8.39 -3.93 6.64
N LEU A 182 8.97 -4.34 5.51
CA LEU A 182 8.36 -5.28 4.58
C LEU A 182 9.25 -6.50 4.37
N GLN A 183 8.63 -7.65 4.10
CA GLN A 183 9.31 -8.75 3.43
C GLN A 183 9.27 -8.56 1.93
N ASN A 184 10.45 -8.72 1.32
CA ASN A 184 10.63 -8.73 -0.11
C ASN A 184 11.58 -9.88 -0.47
N GLU A 185 11.02 -11.03 -0.81
CA GLU A 185 11.76 -12.20 -1.32
C GLU A 185 12.90 -12.69 -0.41
N GLY A 186 12.62 -12.81 0.89
CA GLY A 186 13.62 -13.20 1.88
C GLY A 186 14.60 -12.09 2.27
N ALA A 187 14.48 -10.90 1.69
CA ALA A 187 15.08 -9.68 2.21
C ALA A 187 14.05 -8.87 3.01
N VAL A 188 14.55 -8.07 3.96
CA VAL A 188 13.74 -7.12 4.72
C VAL A 188 14.04 -5.73 4.19
N THR A 189 13.00 -4.99 3.82
CA THR A 189 13.11 -3.56 3.46
C THR A 189 12.54 -2.72 4.58
N VAL A 190 13.20 -1.60 4.88
CA VAL A 190 12.78 -0.65 5.91
C VAL A 190 12.67 0.73 5.29
N SER A 191 11.50 1.34 5.43
CA SER A 191 11.24 2.72 5.03
C SER A 191 10.88 3.53 6.27
N ASP A 192 11.42 4.74 6.40
CA ASP A 192 10.86 5.70 7.35
C ASP A 192 9.42 6.02 6.93
N TRP A 193 8.50 6.17 7.89
CA TRP A 193 7.08 6.34 7.61
C TRP A 193 6.81 7.52 6.67
N ARG A 194 7.55 8.61 6.91
CA ARG A 194 7.46 9.83 6.10
C ARG A 194 7.89 9.70 4.65
N ASP A 195 8.64 8.65 4.34
CA ASP A 195 9.20 8.37 3.02
C ASP A 195 8.38 7.28 2.31
N VAL A 196 7.32 6.75 2.93
CA VAL A 196 6.33 5.90 2.24
C VAL A 196 5.58 6.78 1.23
N PRO A 197 5.69 6.50 -0.09
CA PRO A 197 5.25 7.42 -1.13
C PRO A 197 3.73 7.53 -1.24
N GLU A 198 3.02 6.44 -0.90
CA GLU A 198 1.58 6.35 -1.01
C GLU A 198 0.97 5.84 0.29
N ALA A 199 0.33 6.75 1.01
CA ALA A 199 -0.49 6.44 2.17
C ALA A 199 -1.69 7.38 2.20
N TYR A 200 -2.88 6.87 2.54
CA TYR A 200 -4.10 7.68 2.64
C TYR A 200 -4.44 7.94 4.11
N ALA A 201 -5.01 9.12 4.40
CA ALA A 201 -5.52 9.43 5.73
C ALA A 201 -6.92 8.84 5.93
N GLU A 202 -7.30 8.63 7.18
CA GLU A 202 -8.65 8.15 7.48
C GLU A 202 -9.70 9.17 6.99
N GLY A 203 -10.66 8.69 6.19
CA GLY A 203 -11.69 9.53 5.56
C GLY A 203 -11.34 10.11 4.19
N ASP A 204 -10.10 9.93 3.71
CA ASP A 204 -9.72 10.26 2.34
C ASP A 204 -10.15 9.17 1.33
N ASP A 205 -10.08 9.50 0.04
CA ASP A 205 -10.27 8.52 -1.03
C ASP A 205 -9.09 7.53 -1.06
N PRO A 206 -9.29 6.23 -0.76
CA PRO A 206 -8.22 5.23 -0.78
C PRO A 206 -7.65 4.99 -2.18
N HIS A 207 -8.30 5.49 -3.24
CA HIS A 207 -7.81 5.42 -4.61
C HIS A 207 -6.84 6.56 -4.97
N ASN A 208 -6.69 7.57 -4.11
CA ASN A 208 -5.76 8.65 -4.36
C ASN A 208 -4.31 8.19 -4.22
N ASN A 209 -3.55 8.14 -5.32
CA ASN A 209 -2.14 7.69 -5.34
C ASN A 209 -1.14 8.80 -5.01
N SER A 210 -1.60 9.92 -4.47
CA SER A 210 -0.73 10.99 -4.00
C SER A 210 -0.74 11.05 -2.47
N GLY A 211 0.44 11.12 -1.86
CA GLY A 211 0.59 11.56 -0.49
C GLY A 211 1.43 10.62 0.35
N ALA A 212 2.51 11.16 0.91
CA ALA A 212 3.23 10.54 2.01
C ALA A 212 2.59 10.91 3.35
N ASN A 213 2.98 10.21 4.43
CA ASN A 213 2.53 10.44 5.81
C ASN A 213 1.04 10.14 6.11
N GLY A 214 0.29 9.51 5.21
CA GLY A 214 -1.06 9.01 5.49
C GLY A 214 -1.13 8.06 6.70
N ASP A 215 -2.35 7.71 7.11
CA ASP A 215 -2.58 6.77 8.21
C ASP A 215 -2.37 5.31 7.78
N HIS A 216 -2.70 5.02 6.52
CA HIS A 216 -2.73 3.67 5.95
C HIS A 216 -1.79 3.58 4.74
N PRO A 217 -0.75 2.73 4.80
CA PRO A 217 0.20 2.59 3.70
C PRO A 217 -0.45 1.76 2.58
N LYS A 218 -0.18 2.15 1.33
CA LYS A 218 -0.56 1.34 0.17
C LYS A 218 0.54 0.34 -0.14
N LEU A 219 0.18 -0.95 -0.12
CA LEU A 219 1.12 -2.04 -0.29
C LEU A 219 0.81 -2.83 -1.56
N TYR A 220 1.74 -2.79 -2.49
CA TYR A 220 1.66 -3.47 -3.78
C TYR A 220 2.20 -4.88 -3.67
N VAL A 221 1.37 -5.85 -4.05
CA VAL A 221 1.72 -7.27 -4.05
C VAL A 221 2.17 -7.69 -5.44
N GLY A 222 3.30 -8.39 -5.50
CA GLY A 222 3.84 -8.97 -6.72
C GLY A 222 3.01 -10.14 -7.25
N LYS A 223 3.00 -10.34 -8.58
CA LYS A 223 2.12 -11.31 -9.23
C LYS A 223 2.51 -12.77 -9.00
N PHE A 224 3.81 -13.08 -8.96
CA PHE A 224 4.29 -14.47 -8.99
C PHE A 224 4.66 -15.03 -7.62
N ARG A 225 5.28 -14.23 -6.75
CA ARG A 225 5.78 -14.67 -5.43
C ARG A 225 5.30 -13.75 -4.31
N HIS A 226 4.21 -13.03 -4.55
CA HIS A 226 3.51 -12.12 -3.64
C HIS A 226 4.34 -11.08 -2.85
N SER A 227 5.60 -10.88 -3.21
CA SER A 227 6.48 -9.89 -2.58
C SER A 227 5.79 -8.54 -2.41
N VAL A 228 5.96 -7.92 -1.24
CA VAL A 228 5.24 -6.70 -0.84
C VAL A 228 6.11 -5.47 -1.01
N HIS A 229 5.55 -4.41 -1.59
CA HIS A 229 6.27 -3.18 -1.95
C HIS A 229 5.48 -1.93 -1.62
N VAL A 230 6.19 -0.83 -1.39
CA VAL A 230 5.57 0.51 -1.20
C VAL A 230 5.34 1.25 -2.51
N ASP A 231 5.86 0.72 -3.61
CA ASP A 231 5.78 1.33 -4.93
C ASP A 231 5.40 0.28 -5.99
N PRO A 232 4.68 0.71 -7.04
CA PRO A 232 4.33 -0.16 -8.16
C PRO A 232 5.50 -0.41 -9.13
N PHE A 233 6.64 0.27 -8.97
CA PHE A 233 7.74 0.30 -9.94
C PHE A 233 9.11 0.19 -9.25
N THR A 234 9.52 -1.02 -8.84
CA THR A 234 10.97 -1.19 -8.59
C THR A 234 11.67 -1.29 -9.92
N PHE A 235 12.81 -0.59 -10.01
CA PHE A 235 13.62 -0.45 -11.21
C PHE A 235 13.87 -1.79 -11.92
N ILE A 236 13.82 -1.72 -13.26
CA ILE A 236 13.84 -2.70 -14.37
C ILE A 236 14.99 -3.75 -14.37
N LEU A 237 15.61 -4.00 -13.22
CA LEU A 237 16.61 -5.05 -12.99
C LEU A 237 16.26 -5.90 -11.76
N SER A 238 15.08 -5.71 -11.15
CA SER A 238 14.63 -6.45 -9.97
C SER A 238 14.12 -7.86 -10.34
N LYS A 239 15.09 -8.68 -10.79
CA LYS A 239 15.19 -10.14 -10.70
C LYS A 239 14.07 -10.95 -11.39
N TYR A 240 14.50 -11.78 -12.36
CA TYR A 240 13.78 -12.91 -12.93
C TYR A 240 13.05 -13.75 -11.86
N LYS A 241 11.73 -13.59 -11.74
CA LYS A 241 10.92 -14.33 -10.74
C LYS A 241 10.63 -15.77 -11.14
N CYS A 242 10.72 -16.05 -12.45
CA CYS A 242 10.37 -17.32 -13.07
C CYS A 242 11.45 -17.75 -14.08
N PRO A 243 12.56 -18.36 -13.63
CA PRO A 243 13.63 -18.79 -14.50
C PRO A 243 13.37 -20.22 -14.96
N TYR A 244 12.39 -20.46 -15.83
CA TYR A 244 12.33 -21.74 -16.53
C TYR A 244 12.00 -21.56 -18.01
N ASN A 245 12.93 -22.06 -18.83
CA ASN A 245 12.88 -22.31 -20.27
C ASN A 245 13.63 -21.37 -21.24
N GLY A 246 14.72 -20.73 -20.84
CA GLY A 246 15.77 -20.25 -21.78
C GLY A 246 15.31 -19.25 -22.87
N SER A 247 14.07 -18.80 -22.81
CA SER A 247 13.51 -17.76 -23.64
C SER A 247 13.57 -16.49 -22.79
N PRO A 248 14.30 -15.45 -23.22
CA PRO A 248 14.15 -14.14 -22.61
C PRO A 248 12.71 -13.72 -22.88
N ILE A 249 11.82 -13.95 -21.92
CA ILE A 249 10.63 -13.13 -21.82
C ILE A 249 11.19 -11.75 -21.49
N TYR A 250 11.45 -10.95 -22.52
CA TYR A 250 11.99 -9.61 -22.38
C TYR A 250 11.04 -8.80 -21.48
N GLY A 251 11.54 -8.38 -20.32
CA GLY A 251 10.88 -7.48 -19.38
C GLY A 251 10.94 -7.99 -17.95
N ASP A 252 10.61 -7.12 -17.01
CA ASP A 252 10.61 -7.32 -15.57
C ASP A 252 9.16 -7.52 -15.09
N TRP A 253 8.67 -8.76 -15.08
CA TRP A 253 7.22 -9.06 -15.04
C TRP A 253 6.66 -9.27 -13.63
N ASP A 254 7.33 -8.84 -12.56
CA ASP A 254 6.65 -8.79 -11.27
C ASP A 254 5.65 -7.62 -11.26
N TYR A 255 4.53 -7.82 -11.94
CA TYR A 255 3.51 -6.81 -12.12
C TYR A 255 2.88 -6.46 -10.79
N ARG A 256 3.11 -5.22 -10.38
CA ARG A 256 2.54 -4.59 -9.21
C ARG A 256 1.53 -3.58 -9.70
N GLN A 257 0.30 -4.05 -9.80
CA GLN A 257 -0.81 -3.26 -10.29
C GLN A 257 -1.84 -3.09 -9.19
N ALA A 258 -2.45 -1.92 -9.13
CA ALA A 258 -3.62 -1.68 -8.31
C ALA A 258 -4.88 -2.21 -9.02
N ASP A 259 -4.86 -3.45 -9.50
CA ASP A 259 -6.02 -4.05 -10.19
C ASP A 259 -7.15 -4.27 -9.18
N TYR A 260 -6.83 -4.92 -8.08
CA TYR A 260 -7.71 -5.05 -6.92
C TYR A 260 -7.18 -4.30 -5.71
N TYR A 261 -8.08 -3.89 -4.83
CA TYR A 261 -7.74 -3.41 -3.50
C TYR A 261 -8.54 -4.11 -2.40
N PHE A 262 -7.96 -4.19 -1.21
CA PHE A 262 -8.66 -4.56 0.00
C PHE A 262 -8.11 -3.80 1.22
N PRO A 263 -8.91 -2.96 1.90
CA PRO A 263 -8.48 -2.30 3.12
C PRO A 263 -8.42 -3.32 4.26
N ALA A 264 -7.21 -3.57 4.80
CA ALA A 264 -7.02 -4.58 5.84
C ALA A 264 -7.92 -4.36 7.07
N GLN A 265 -8.22 -3.10 7.39
CA GLN A 265 -9.10 -2.74 8.51
C GLN A 265 -10.53 -3.28 8.42
N GLU A 266 -10.99 -3.66 7.23
CA GLU A 266 -12.33 -4.24 7.05
C GLU A 266 -12.44 -5.66 7.61
N TRP A 267 -11.32 -6.39 7.74
CA TRP A 267 -11.31 -7.73 8.30
C TRP A 267 -9.98 -8.05 8.99
N LEU A 268 -9.79 -7.47 10.16
CA LEU A 268 -8.67 -7.78 11.04
C LEU A 268 -8.96 -9.03 11.89
N VAL A 269 -8.01 -9.95 11.96
CA VAL A 269 -8.08 -11.16 12.79
C VAL A 269 -6.84 -11.23 13.67
N ASP A 270 -7.02 -11.51 14.96
CA ASP A 270 -5.88 -11.69 15.87
C ASP A 270 -5.04 -12.90 15.43
N GLY A 271 -3.82 -12.65 14.96
CA GLY A 271 -2.86 -13.66 14.53
C GLY A 271 -2.37 -14.54 15.69
N GLY A 272 -2.51 -14.09 16.94
CA GLY A 272 -2.21 -14.88 18.13
C GLY A 272 -3.16 -16.07 18.33
N SER A 273 -4.31 -16.06 17.63
CA SER A 273 -5.24 -17.19 17.61
C SER A 273 -4.80 -18.36 16.73
N LEU A 274 -3.82 -18.14 15.83
CA LEU A 274 -3.31 -19.20 14.97
C LEU A 274 -2.46 -20.18 15.79
N ARG A 275 -2.66 -21.47 15.54
CA ARG A 275 -1.94 -22.51 16.25
C ARG A 275 -0.48 -22.58 15.80
N LYS A 276 0.43 -22.71 16.77
CA LYS A 276 1.87 -22.86 16.55
C LYS A 276 2.27 -24.20 15.93
N ASP A 277 1.44 -25.24 16.07
CA ASP A 277 1.72 -26.59 15.58
C ASP A 277 1.24 -26.82 14.13
N TRP A 278 0.67 -25.81 13.48
CA TRP A 278 0.31 -25.87 12.07
C TRP A 278 1.52 -25.82 11.15
N THR A 279 1.46 -26.61 10.08
CA THR A 279 2.55 -26.79 9.13
C THR A 279 2.25 -26.02 7.86
N TRP A 280 3.06 -25.01 7.55
CA TRP A 280 2.87 -24.11 6.41
C TRP A 280 3.84 -24.42 5.25
N GLY A 281 4.43 -25.61 5.23
CA GLY A 281 5.39 -26.00 4.20
C GLY A 281 6.64 -25.12 4.22
N GLU A 282 6.95 -24.51 3.08
CA GLU A 282 8.08 -23.60 2.91
C GLU A 282 7.76 -22.17 3.38
N ALA A 283 6.48 -21.82 3.54
CA ALA A 283 6.08 -20.53 4.08
C ALA A 283 6.36 -20.49 5.58
N ASP A 284 7.32 -19.65 6.00
CA ASP A 284 7.85 -19.66 7.37
C ASP A 284 7.53 -18.40 8.18
N SER A 285 6.73 -17.50 7.61
CA SER A 285 6.31 -16.21 8.15
C SER A 285 4.82 -16.12 8.60
N PRO A 286 4.15 -17.18 9.09
CA PRO A 286 2.82 -17.01 9.67
C PRO A 286 2.92 -16.17 10.96
N PRO A 287 1.83 -15.54 11.43
CA PRO A 287 1.87 -14.71 12.63
C PRO A 287 2.58 -15.35 13.84
N PRO A 288 2.38 -16.65 14.19
CA PRO A 288 3.09 -17.24 15.33
C PRO A 288 4.62 -17.23 15.21
N ALA A 289 5.19 -17.16 14.00
CA ALA A 289 6.63 -17.02 13.79
C ALA A 289 7.21 -15.69 14.30
N PHE A 290 6.37 -14.69 14.57
CA PHE A 290 6.74 -13.37 15.10
C PHE A 290 6.48 -13.24 16.62
N SER A 291 6.05 -14.32 17.26
CA SER A 291 5.94 -14.40 18.73
C SER A 291 7.32 -14.30 19.39
N SER A 292 7.37 -14.12 20.72
CA SER A 292 8.63 -13.95 21.47
C SER A 292 9.58 -15.15 21.39
N ASP A 293 9.05 -16.32 21.08
CA ASP A 293 9.76 -17.59 20.90
C ASP A 293 9.84 -18.00 19.42
N GLY A 294 9.37 -17.16 18.51
CA GLY A 294 9.33 -17.42 17.07
C GLY A 294 10.64 -17.07 16.35
N LYS A 295 10.80 -17.61 15.14
CA LYS A 295 11.97 -17.38 14.26
C LYS A 295 12.20 -15.90 13.96
N TYR A 296 11.13 -15.13 13.87
CA TYR A 296 11.11 -13.72 13.47
C TYR A 296 10.54 -12.84 14.58
N ASP A 297 10.90 -13.07 15.85
CA ASP A 297 10.40 -12.30 16.99
C ASP A 297 10.26 -10.81 16.63
N LEU A 298 9.03 -10.31 16.66
CA LEU A 298 8.67 -8.97 16.19
C LEU A 298 9.53 -7.87 16.83
N CYS A 299 9.94 -8.05 18.09
CA CYS A 299 10.76 -7.08 18.81
C CYS A 299 12.25 -7.13 18.47
N TYR A 300 12.71 -8.21 17.86
CA TYR A 300 14.09 -8.39 17.38
C TYR A 300 14.18 -8.46 15.86
N LEU A 301 13.05 -8.30 15.15
CA LEU A 301 13.03 -8.16 13.70
C LEU A 301 14.04 -7.07 13.33
N ARG A 302 15.13 -7.53 12.70
CA ARG A 302 16.32 -6.72 12.53
C ARG A 302 16.02 -5.62 11.52
N VAL A 303 16.25 -4.39 11.96
CA VAL A 303 16.23 -3.18 11.13
C VAL A 303 17.65 -2.94 10.60
N ASP A 304 18.40 -4.03 10.32
CA ASP A 304 19.79 -3.93 9.90
C ASP A 304 19.77 -3.31 8.50
N VAL A 305 20.02 -2.01 8.45
CA VAL A 305 20.16 -1.19 7.24
C VAL A 305 21.40 -1.70 6.52
N THR A 306 21.24 -2.62 5.57
CA THR A 306 22.16 -2.94 4.45
C THR A 306 21.60 -4.20 3.77
N SER A 307 21.43 -4.27 2.45
CA SER A 307 22.45 -4.03 1.41
C SER A 307 22.15 -2.91 0.43
#